data_AF-A0A0G1EVS9-F1
#
_entry.id   AF-A0A0G1EVS9-F1
#
_cell.length_a   1.000
_cell.length_b   1.000
_cell.length_c   1.000
_cell.angle_alpha   90.00
_cell.angle_beta   90.00
_cell.angle_gamma   90.00
#
_symmetry.space_group_name_H-M   'P 1'
#
loop_
_entity.id
_entity.type
_entity.pdbx_description
1 polymer ?
#
loop_
_entity_poly.entity_id
_entity_poly.type
_entity_poly.pdbx_seq_one_letter_code
_entity_poly.pdbx_strand_id
1 'polypeptide(L)'
;MPKRIISKKDFTYRHIVAVLDKFAAIKKIYGLIKKNGLVMITVPSENAPLSKLGVIKKFDQISGHLRRYTLDRLKLLLEENNFKVIYTQKTEGIWRNSLYVFKLNLIIKLANKFPFLSDLITWLDNLSLKLLGESQLIIVAKVVGKV
;
A
#
# COMPACT_ATOMS: atom_id res chain seq x y z
N MET A 1 22.90 -18.14 6.56
CA MET A 1 21.64 -17.61 7.14
C MET A 1 21.43 -16.18 6.67
N PRO A 2 20.25 -15.79 6.14
CA PRO A 2 20.02 -14.39 5.79
C PRO A 2 20.03 -13.54 7.07
N LYS A 3 20.90 -12.51 7.14
CA LYS A 3 20.95 -11.57 8.26
C LYS A 3 19.57 -10.93 8.41
N ARG A 4 18.92 -11.12 9.56
CA ARG A 4 17.74 -10.32 9.94
C ARG A 4 18.20 -8.87 10.10
N ILE A 5 17.79 -8.02 9.16
CA ILE A 5 18.09 -6.57 9.15
C ILE A 5 17.21 -5.82 10.18
N ILE A 6 16.18 -6.47 10.73
CA ILE A 6 15.11 -5.80 11.48
C ILE A 6 15.06 -6.32 12.92
N SER A 7 15.32 -5.44 13.90
CA SER A 7 15.20 -5.73 15.34
C SER A 7 13.88 -5.18 15.90
N LYS A 8 13.39 -5.79 17.00
CA LYS A 8 12.12 -5.46 17.69
C LYS A 8 12.00 -3.99 18.16
N LYS A 9 13.10 -3.22 18.18
CA LYS A 9 13.16 -1.85 18.69
C LYS A 9 13.28 -0.76 17.61
N ASP A 10 13.44 -1.14 16.33
CA ASP A 10 13.70 -0.21 15.22
C ASP A 10 12.48 0.03 14.32
N PHE A 11 11.34 -0.61 14.64
CA PHE A 11 10.20 -0.69 13.73
C PHE A 11 8.90 -0.30 14.46
N THR A 12 8.26 0.79 14.04
CA THR A 12 6.87 1.08 14.39
C THR A 12 6.01 0.68 13.20
N TYR A 13 5.55 -0.58 13.18
CA TYR A 13 4.55 -1.01 12.20
C TYR A 13 3.21 -0.41 12.61
N ARG A 14 2.67 0.48 11.80
CA ARG A 14 1.25 0.78 11.83
C ARG A 14 0.84 1.14 10.40
N HIS A 15 -0.12 0.40 9.90
CA HIS A 15 -0.78 0.56 8.60
C HIS A 15 -1.54 1.89 8.60
N ILE A 16 -0.83 3.02 8.53
CA ILE A 16 -1.36 4.31 9.02
C ILE A 16 -2.13 5.10 7.95
N VAL A 17 -1.83 4.95 6.66
CA VAL A 17 -2.14 6.02 5.69
C VAL A 17 -3.34 5.71 4.79
N ALA A 18 -4.28 4.87 5.23
CA ALA A 18 -5.60 4.82 4.59
C ALA A 18 -6.45 6.05 4.97
N VAL A 19 -6.24 6.63 6.17
CA VAL A 19 -7.25 7.43 6.88
C VAL A 19 -6.94 8.93 6.98
N LEU A 20 -5.88 9.44 6.33
CA LEU A 20 -5.24 10.65 6.86
C LEU A 20 -5.24 11.88 5.96
N ASP A 21 -5.57 13.02 6.58
CA ASP A 21 -5.46 14.34 5.99
C ASP A 21 -3.98 14.72 5.78
N LYS A 22 -3.61 14.65 4.49
CA LYS A 22 -2.34 14.86 3.79
C LYS A 22 -1.07 15.09 4.63
N PHE A 23 -1.00 16.18 5.40
CA PHE A 23 0.24 16.66 6.03
C PHE A 23 0.29 16.43 7.54
N ALA A 24 -0.82 16.69 8.24
CA ALA A 24 -0.86 16.61 9.70
C ALA A 24 -0.49 15.21 10.21
N ALA A 25 -0.94 14.21 9.46
CA ALA A 25 -0.65 12.82 9.66
C ALA A 25 0.84 12.47 9.59
N ILE A 26 1.48 12.76 8.47
CA ILE A 26 2.89 12.41 8.24
C ILE A 26 3.78 13.18 9.22
N LYS A 27 3.46 14.44 9.51
CA LYS A 27 4.14 15.22 10.55
C LYS A 27 3.96 14.61 11.94
N LYS A 28 2.76 14.11 12.27
CA LYS A 28 2.51 13.40 13.53
C LYS A 28 3.27 12.08 13.60
N ILE A 29 3.34 11.32 12.51
CA ILE A 29 4.15 10.10 12.40
C ILE A 29 5.63 10.44 12.64
N TYR A 30 6.16 11.47 11.99
CA TYR A 30 7.53 11.93 12.21
C TYR A 30 7.79 12.29 13.68
N GLY A 31 6.85 12.97 14.34
CA GLY A 31 6.91 13.29 15.77
C GLY A 31 7.00 12.04 16.66
N LEU A 32 6.28 10.97 16.31
CA LEU A 32 6.19 9.73 17.09
C LEU A 32 7.35 8.74 16.84
N ILE A 33 7.93 8.73 15.65
CA ILE A 33 9.00 7.77 15.29
C ILE A 33 10.34 8.23 15.86
N LYS A 34 11.13 7.30 16.41
CA LYS A 34 12.48 7.60 16.93
C LYS A 34 13.45 7.99 15.81
N LYS A 35 14.56 8.62 16.18
CA LYS A 35 15.69 8.85 15.26
C LYS A 35 16.08 7.54 14.56
N ASN A 36 16.33 7.60 13.26
CA ASN A 36 16.61 6.45 12.39
C ASN A 36 15.49 5.39 12.28
N GLY A 37 14.30 5.63 12.85
CA GLY A 37 13.19 4.68 12.78
C GLY A 37 12.62 4.55 11.37
N LEU A 38 12.01 3.40 11.11
CA LEU A 38 11.38 3.06 9.84
C LEU A 38 9.86 3.18 9.92
N VAL A 39 9.27 3.61 8.80
CA VAL A 39 7.82 3.57 8.56
C VAL A 39 7.55 2.75 7.31
N MET A 40 6.57 1.85 7.39
CA MET A 40 5.99 1.17 6.24
C MET A 40 4.59 1.72 6.02
N ILE A 41 4.34 2.22 4.81
CA ILE A 41 3.09 2.86 4.43
C ILE A 41 2.50 2.08 3.26
N THR A 42 1.25 1.67 3.42
CA THR A 42 0.43 1.04 2.38
C THR A 42 -0.73 1.97 2.06
N VAL A 43 -0.90 2.33 0.79
CA VAL A 43 -1.99 3.21 0.33
C VAL A 43 -2.59 2.73 -0.98
N PRO A 44 -3.87 3.01 -1.24
CA PRO A 44 -4.48 2.74 -2.54
C PRO A 44 -3.83 3.63 -3.62
N SER A 45 -3.55 3.03 -4.78
CA SER A 45 -2.96 3.75 -5.91
C SER A 45 -4.01 4.57 -6.66
N GLU A 46 -3.59 5.71 -7.19
CA GLU A 46 -4.35 6.51 -8.15
C GLU A 46 -4.39 5.83 -9.53
N ASN A 47 -3.43 4.95 -9.82
CA ASN A 47 -3.39 4.20 -11.07
C ASN A 47 -4.37 3.02 -11.11
N ALA A 48 -5.07 2.73 -10.01
CA ALA A 48 -5.97 1.59 -9.88
C ALA A 48 -7.03 1.59 -11.00
N PRO A 49 -7.10 0.54 -11.84
CA PRO A 49 -8.02 0.50 -12.98
C PRO A 49 -9.49 0.71 -12.57
N LEU A 50 -9.94 0.02 -11.52
CA LEU A 50 -11.31 0.16 -11.02
C LEU A 50 -11.61 1.59 -10.51
N SER A 51 -10.58 2.34 -10.07
CA SER A 51 -10.73 3.73 -9.62
C SER A 51 -10.96 4.64 -10.81
N LYS A 52 -10.20 4.43 -11.91
CA LYS A 52 -10.38 5.15 -13.17
C LYS A 52 -11.76 4.93 -13.77
N LEU A 53 -12.34 3.74 -13.57
CA LEU A 53 -13.70 3.40 -13.97
C LEU A 53 -14.78 3.94 -13.02
N GLY A 54 -14.42 4.60 -11.91
CA GLY A 54 -15.36 5.18 -10.96
C GLY A 54 -16.08 4.19 -10.04
N VAL A 55 -15.76 2.90 -10.12
CA VAL A 55 -16.48 1.82 -9.43
C VAL A 55 -16.09 1.72 -7.94
N ILE A 56 -14.90 2.19 -7.55
CA ILE A 56 -14.40 2.05 -6.17
C ILE A 56 -14.95 3.13 -5.22
N LYS A 57 -15.64 4.19 -5.68
CA LYS A 57 -16.04 5.33 -4.81
C LYS A 57 -16.78 4.90 -3.54
N LYS A 58 -17.74 3.98 -3.66
CA LYS A 58 -18.50 3.45 -2.52
C LYS A 58 -17.63 2.58 -1.59
N PHE A 59 -16.73 1.79 -2.16
CA PHE A 59 -15.79 0.97 -1.39
C PHE A 59 -14.77 1.81 -0.65
N ASP A 60 -14.23 2.87 -1.27
CA ASP A 60 -13.28 3.80 -0.66
C ASP A 60 -13.90 4.53 0.53
N GLN A 61 -15.17 4.95 0.43
CA GLN A 61 -15.92 5.52 1.56
C GLN A 61 -16.07 4.52 2.73
N ILE A 62 -16.41 3.26 2.44
CA ILE A 62 -16.62 2.23 3.47
C ILE A 62 -15.30 1.81 4.13
N SER A 63 -14.24 1.67 3.34
CA SER A 63 -12.90 1.26 3.81
C SER A 63 -12.10 2.39 4.44
N GLY A 64 -12.62 3.62 4.40
CA GLY A 64 -11.96 4.80 4.94
C GLY A 64 -10.78 5.27 4.10
N HIS A 65 -10.69 4.88 2.82
CA HIS A 65 -9.71 5.37 1.87
C HIS A 65 -10.06 6.79 1.44
N LEU A 66 -9.57 7.78 2.17
CA LEU A 66 -9.87 9.18 1.89
C LEU A 66 -9.20 9.69 0.61
N ARG A 67 -8.03 9.14 0.26
CA ARG A 67 -7.21 9.59 -0.87
C ARG A 67 -6.43 8.44 -1.49
N ARG A 68 -6.12 8.60 -2.78
CA ARG A 68 -5.25 7.75 -3.59
C ARG A 68 -4.00 8.53 -3.98
N TYR A 69 -2.89 7.82 -4.18
CA TYR A 69 -1.60 8.44 -4.48
C TYR A 69 -0.95 7.79 -5.70
N THR A 70 -0.19 8.58 -6.47
CA THR A 70 0.88 8.04 -7.30
C THR A 70 2.14 7.83 -6.46
N LEU A 71 3.03 6.95 -6.91
CA LEU A 71 4.28 6.67 -6.19
C LEU A 71 5.14 7.93 -6.03
N ASP A 72 5.27 8.74 -7.08
CA ASP A 72 6.12 9.92 -7.08
C ASP A 72 5.58 11.00 -6.13
N ARG A 73 4.26 11.19 -6.10
CA ARG A 73 3.61 12.09 -5.14
C ARG A 73 3.83 11.65 -3.70
N LEU A 74 3.77 10.34 -3.44
CA LEU A 74 3.99 9.79 -2.11
C LEU A 74 5.46 9.93 -1.68
N LYS A 75 6.42 9.72 -2.61
CA LYS A 75 7.85 9.95 -2.35
C LYS A 75 8.12 11.40 -1.98
N LEU A 76 7.66 12.34 -2.80
CA LEU A 76 7.84 13.77 -2.58
C LEU A 76 7.27 14.20 -1.21
N LEU A 77 6.05 13.74 -0.90
CA LEU A 77 5.40 14.04 0.38
C LEU A 77 6.20 13.52 1.59
N LEU A 78 6.84 12.35 1.48
CA LEU A 78 7.68 11.81 2.55
C LEU A 78 9.01 12.58 2.66
N GLU A 79 9.63 12.92 1.55
CA GLU A 79 10.89 13.67 1.49
C GLU A 79 10.73 15.07 2.07
N GLU A 80 9.64 15.78 1.74
CA GLU A 80 9.26 17.07 2.33
C GLU A 80 9.04 17.01 3.85
N ASN A 81 8.82 15.81 4.40
CA ASN A 81 8.55 15.60 5.83
C ASN A 81 9.69 14.86 6.55
N ASN A 82 10.93 15.01 6.07
CA ASN A 82 12.13 14.45 6.69
C ASN A 82 12.13 12.91 6.77
N PHE A 83 11.63 12.27 5.72
CA PHE A 83 11.83 10.85 5.49
C PHE A 83 12.68 10.61 4.25
N LYS A 84 13.59 9.63 4.31
CA LYS A 84 14.30 9.10 3.15
C LYS A 84 13.63 7.81 2.72
N VAL A 85 13.14 7.76 1.49
CA VAL A 85 12.56 6.54 0.92
C VAL A 85 13.67 5.51 0.69
N ILE A 86 13.47 4.29 1.19
CA ILE A 86 14.45 3.19 1.05
C ILE A 86 13.91 2.03 0.23
N TYR A 87 12.60 1.89 0.11
CA TYR A 87 11.97 0.83 -0.67
C TYR A 87 10.60 1.24 -1.18
N THR A 88 10.24 0.76 -2.36
CA THR A 88 8.93 0.97 -2.97
C THR A 88 8.48 -0.28 -3.70
N GLN A 89 7.20 -0.61 -3.60
CA GLN A 89 6.59 -1.71 -4.33
C GLN A 89 5.21 -1.30 -4.83
N LYS A 90 4.93 -1.66 -6.09
CA LYS A 90 3.60 -1.59 -6.68
C LYS A 90 2.97 -2.97 -6.62
N THR A 91 1.78 -3.07 -6.07
CA THR A 91 1.13 -4.36 -5.80
C THR A 91 -0.32 -4.35 -6.24
N GLU A 92 -0.86 -5.56 -6.42
CA GLU A 92 -2.26 -5.85 -6.73
C GLU A 92 -2.72 -5.31 -8.09
N GLY A 93 -3.01 -6.23 -8.99
CA GLY A 93 -3.68 -5.94 -10.25
C GLY A 93 -5.20 -5.78 -10.08
N ILE A 94 -5.92 -5.73 -11.20
CA ILE A 94 -7.37 -5.52 -11.20
C ILE A 94 -8.11 -6.71 -10.59
N TRP A 95 -7.61 -7.93 -10.79
CA TRP A 95 -8.28 -9.16 -10.38
C TRP A 95 -8.28 -9.30 -8.87
N ARG A 96 -7.11 -9.13 -8.25
CA ARG A 96 -6.98 -9.18 -6.79
C ARG A 96 -7.76 -8.06 -6.12
N ASN A 97 -7.72 -6.85 -6.68
CA ASN A 97 -8.51 -5.72 -6.17
C ASN A 97 -10.04 -5.98 -6.31
N SER A 98 -10.48 -6.56 -7.42
CA SER A 98 -11.90 -6.90 -7.67
C SER A 98 -12.47 -7.87 -6.64
N LEU A 99 -11.67 -8.86 -6.21
CA LEU A 99 -12.10 -9.82 -5.19
C LEU A 99 -12.56 -9.14 -3.91
N TYR A 100 -11.85 -8.07 -3.49
CA TYR A 100 -12.16 -7.30 -2.30
C TYR A 100 -13.28 -6.28 -2.53
N VAL A 101 -13.22 -5.53 -3.63
CA VAL A 101 -14.20 -4.48 -3.96
C VAL A 101 -15.61 -5.06 -4.11
N PHE A 102 -15.76 -6.19 -4.80
CA PHE A 102 -17.05 -6.83 -5.04
C PHE A 102 -17.41 -7.91 -4.00
N LYS A 103 -16.58 -8.08 -2.94
CA LYS A 103 -16.78 -9.08 -1.88
C LYS A 103 -17.01 -10.51 -2.43
N LEU A 104 -16.16 -10.94 -3.36
CA LEU A 104 -16.26 -12.23 -4.04
C LEU A 104 -15.75 -13.39 -3.15
N ASN A 105 -16.32 -13.51 -1.95
CA ASN A 105 -15.88 -14.40 -0.88
C ASN A 105 -15.87 -15.88 -1.30
N LEU A 106 -16.78 -16.29 -2.19
CA LEU A 106 -16.81 -17.65 -2.71
C LEU A 106 -15.58 -17.94 -3.58
N ILE A 107 -15.21 -17.02 -4.46
CA ILE A 107 -14.03 -17.15 -5.33
C ILE A 107 -12.76 -17.16 -4.48
N ILE A 108 -12.67 -16.31 -3.46
CA ILE A 108 -11.56 -16.31 -2.49
C ILE A 108 -11.45 -17.67 -1.80
N LYS A 109 -12.57 -18.22 -1.30
CA LYS A 109 -12.60 -19.54 -0.66
C LYS A 109 -12.17 -20.65 -1.61
N LEU A 110 -12.63 -20.62 -2.85
CA LEU A 110 -12.26 -21.60 -3.87
C LEU A 110 -10.77 -21.49 -4.23
N ALA A 111 -10.24 -20.29 -4.43
CA ALA A 111 -8.82 -20.06 -4.70
C ALA A 111 -7.94 -20.56 -3.54
N ASN A 112 -8.37 -20.33 -2.29
CA ASN A 112 -7.65 -20.83 -1.12
C ASN A 112 -7.70 -22.36 -0.98
N LYS A 113 -8.77 -22.99 -1.47
CA LYS A 113 -8.95 -24.46 -1.42
C LYS A 113 -8.21 -25.18 -2.56
N PHE A 114 -8.11 -24.54 -3.72
CA PHE A 114 -7.59 -25.14 -4.95
C PHE A 114 -6.35 -24.38 -5.44
N PRO A 115 -5.12 -24.92 -5.25
CA PRO A 115 -3.87 -24.24 -5.61
C PRO A 115 -3.81 -23.78 -7.07
N PHE A 116 -4.28 -24.60 -8.01
CA PHE A 116 -4.28 -24.23 -9.43
C PHE A 116 -5.11 -22.96 -9.72
N LEU A 117 -6.19 -22.73 -8.98
CA LEU A 117 -7.04 -21.56 -9.14
C LEU A 117 -6.39 -20.32 -8.53
N SER A 118 -5.69 -20.48 -7.39
CA SER A 118 -4.86 -19.44 -6.80
C SER A 118 -3.75 -18.99 -7.74
N ASP A 119 -3.07 -19.95 -8.38
CA ASP A 119 -1.98 -19.69 -9.32
C ASP A 119 -2.50 -18.99 -10.58
N LEU A 120 -3.65 -19.43 -11.11
CA LEU A 120 -4.31 -18.77 -12.24
C LEU A 120 -4.68 -17.32 -11.94
N ILE A 121 -5.32 -17.07 -10.79
CA ILE A 121 -5.68 -15.70 -10.37
C ILE A 121 -4.42 -14.86 -10.19
N THR A 122 -3.36 -15.42 -9.61
CA THR A 122 -2.09 -14.71 -9.42
C THR A 122 -1.41 -14.37 -10.75
N TRP A 123 -1.43 -15.30 -11.70
CA TRP A 123 -0.90 -15.06 -13.05
C TRP A 123 -1.68 -13.95 -13.77
N LEU A 124 -3.03 -14.04 -13.76
CA LEU A 124 -3.90 -13.00 -14.32
C LEU A 124 -3.68 -11.65 -13.65
N ASP A 125 -3.53 -11.63 -12.33
CA ASP A 125 -3.29 -10.41 -11.57
C ASP A 125 -1.96 -9.76 -11.95
N ASN A 126 -0.87 -10.55 -12.03
CA ASN A 126 0.44 -10.08 -12.45
C ASN A 126 0.44 -9.53 -13.88
N LEU A 127 -0.31 -10.15 -14.79
CA LEU A 127 -0.48 -9.65 -16.15
C LEU A 127 -1.23 -8.31 -16.14
N SER A 128 -2.33 -8.23 -15.39
CA SER A 128 -3.12 -7.00 -15.28
C SER A 128 -2.35 -5.86 -14.61
N LEU A 129 -1.49 -6.17 -13.64
CA LEU A 129 -0.62 -5.20 -12.98
C LEU A 129 0.34 -4.52 -13.99
N LYS A 130 0.90 -5.30 -14.92
CA LYS A 130 1.77 -4.78 -15.99
C LYS A 130 1.01 -3.98 -17.04
N LEU A 131 -0.20 -4.40 -17.40
CA LEU A 131 -0.96 -3.81 -18.50
C LEU A 131 -1.82 -2.61 -18.09
N LEU A 132 -2.49 -2.70 -16.95
CA LEU A 132 -3.52 -1.74 -16.53
C LEU A 132 -3.06 -0.85 -15.36
N GLY A 133 -1.97 -1.23 -14.69
CA GLY A 133 -1.40 -0.52 -13.56
C GLY A 133 -1.74 -1.13 -12.20
N GLU A 134 -1.18 -0.53 -11.16
CA GLU A 134 -1.28 -1.02 -9.80
C GLU A 134 -2.49 -0.48 -9.03
N SER A 135 -3.04 -1.30 -8.15
CA SER A 135 -4.14 -0.90 -7.26
C SER A 135 -3.65 -0.44 -5.88
N GLN A 136 -2.46 -0.87 -5.47
CA GLN A 136 -1.89 -0.60 -4.16
C GLN A 136 -0.40 -0.24 -4.25
N LEU A 137 0.02 0.67 -3.38
CA LEU A 137 1.41 1.09 -3.23
C LEU A 137 1.90 0.74 -1.82
N ILE A 138 3.12 0.22 -1.75
CA ILE A 138 3.86 0.02 -0.51
C ILE A 138 5.13 0.86 -0.58
N ILE A 139 5.39 1.65 0.45
CA ILE A 139 6.63 2.42 0.59
C ILE A 139 7.21 2.22 1.98
N VAL A 140 8.52 2.01 2.04
CA VAL A 140 9.27 2.01 3.30
C VAL A 140 10.19 3.21 3.29
N ALA A 141 10.13 4.02 4.34
CA ALA A 141 10.93 5.20 4.49
C ALA A 141 11.56 5.28 5.88
N LYS A 142 12.71 5.93 5.97
CA LYS A 142 13.50 6.10 7.19
C LYS A 142 13.46 7.56 7.62
N VAL A 143 13.27 7.82 8.90
CA VAL A 143 13.38 9.17 9.47
C VAL A 143 14.81 9.69 9.30
N VAL A 144 14.92 10.92 8.79
CA VAL A 144 16.17 11.70 8.69
C VAL A 144 16.01 13.02 9.45
N GLY A 145 17.13 13.67 9.82
CA GLY A 145 17.09 15.02 10.41
C GLY A 145 16.57 15.15 11.85
N LYS A 146 16.11 14.05 12.48
CA LYS A 146 15.69 14.07 13.89
C LYS A 146 16.92 14.03 14.80
N VAL A 147 17.20 15.12 15.52
CA VAL A 147 18.32 15.26 16.46
C VAL A 147 18.08 14.41 17.69
#